data_AF-A0A946SB28-F1
#
_entry.id   AF-A0A946SB28-F1
#
_cell.length_a   1.000
_cell.length_b   1.000
_cell.length_c   1.000
_cell.angle_alpha   90.00
_cell.angle_beta   90.00
_cell.angle_gamma   90.00
#
_symmetry.space_group_name_H-M   'P 1'
#
loop_
_entity.id
_entity.type
_entity.pdbx_description
1 polymer ?
#
loop_
_entity_poly.entity_id
_entity_poly.type
_entity_poly.pdbx_seq_one_letter_code
_entity_poly.pdbx_strand_id
1 'polypeptide(L)'
;PIEDALHALVNGRGGSIGGISAGLAVLGFGYFAASNGTVYSGSALNDPYNEDMDVRYGDFLRLPFMNSVITDSHYDDPDRKGRHVAFLSRLVTDHGIAALGIGCNEYTAVCIGEDGFAHCYGEYPQYQEQVYFLRPTCLDVSAPDCQQGIPLDWGFEGGALNVYVVDATEPGNRGLDLNDWSTGIGGDWENWWVEDGELMISEMSEEPECSVSSVNSVIDFSELEMEFIEIKNLSGGDFSIRLPISTSITISDMSGRIIQNLGEMSAGEHFVRGLNSAGCIIVNAKNRELQSVVYCD
;
A
#
# COMPACT_ATOMS: atom_id res chain seq x y z
N PRO A 1 -3.40 14.90 10.23
CA PRO A 1 -2.63 16.04 9.67
C PRO A 1 -1.57 15.64 8.64
N ILE A 2 -0.58 14.79 8.97
CA ILE A 2 0.46 14.37 8.01
C ILE A 2 -0.10 13.38 6.99
N GLU A 3 -0.80 12.34 7.45
CA GLU A 3 -1.48 11.35 6.59
C GLU A 3 -2.41 12.03 5.58
N ASP A 4 -3.32 12.87 6.06
CA ASP A 4 -4.26 13.62 5.20
C ASP A 4 -3.53 14.48 4.16
N ALA A 5 -2.40 15.10 4.51
CA ALA A 5 -1.61 15.91 3.58
C ALA A 5 -0.95 15.04 2.49
N LEU A 6 -0.51 13.83 2.84
CA LEU A 6 0.02 12.86 1.87
C LEU A 6 -1.08 12.35 0.95
N HIS A 7 -2.27 12.04 1.47
CA HIS A 7 -3.41 11.65 0.65
C HIS A 7 -3.83 12.79 -0.30
N ALA A 8 -3.90 14.03 0.18
CA ALA A 8 -4.25 15.19 -0.65
C ALA A 8 -3.21 15.45 -1.76
N LEU A 9 -1.92 15.19 -1.50
CA LEU A 9 -0.85 15.29 -2.49
C LEU A 9 -1.07 14.29 -3.64
N VAL A 10 -1.27 13.02 -3.29
CA VAL A 10 -1.35 11.92 -4.26
C VAL A 10 -2.70 11.92 -4.99
N ASN A 11 -3.81 12.04 -4.27
CA ASN A 11 -5.15 11.90 -4.85
C ASN A 11 -5.71 13.21 -5.44
N GLY A 12 -5.20 14.37 -5.02
CA GLY A 12 -5.74 15.67 -5.42
C GLY A 12 -4.83 16.51 -6.31
N ARG A 13 -3.51 16.47 -6.09
CA ARG A 13 -2.54 17.38 -6.72
C ARG A 13 -1.66 16.73 -7.79
N GLY A 14 -1.68 15.40 -7.90
CA GLY A 14 -0.79 14.65 -8.80
C GLY A 14 0.67 14.64 -8.36
N GLY A 15 0.93 14.67 -7.05
CA GLY A 15 2.29 14.55 -6.52
C GLY A 15 2.72 13.10 -6.32
N SER A 16 4.01 12.82 -6.46
CA SER A 16 4.58 11.50 -6.18
C SER A 16 4.97 11.35 -4.71
N ILE A 17 4.83 10.12 -4.21
CA ILE A 17 5.32 9.69 -2.90
C ILE A 17 6.15 8.42 -3.09
N GLY A 18 7.19 8.26 -2.28
CA GLY A 18 8.03 7.07 -2.29
C GLY A 18 8.67 6.84 -0.93
N GLY A 19 9.24 5.66 -0.73
CA GLY A 19 9.83 5.26 0.54
C GLY A 19 10.83 4.13 0.35
N ILE A 20 11.87 4.13 1.17
CA ILE A 20 12.92 3.11 1.18
C ILE A 20 12.83 2.30 2.47
N SER A 21 13.07 0.98 2.40
CA SER A 21 13.07 0.11 3.57
C SER A 21 11.77 0.21 4.39
N ALA A 22 11.81 0.66 5.65
CA ALA A 22 10.61 0.94 6.45
C ALA A 22 9.64 1.94 5.79
N GLY A 23 10.16 2.86 4.98
CA GLY A 23 9.34 3.78 4.18
C GLY A 23 8.58 3.07 3.07
N LEU A 24 9.11 1.99 2.47
CA LEU A 24 8.40 1.15 1.50
C LEU A 24 7.26 0.41 2.21
N ALA A 25 7.55 -0.19 3.37
CA ALA A 25 6.60 -1.00 4.13
C ALA A 25 5.26 -0.29 4.35
N VAL A 26 5.27 1.01 4.63
CA VAL A 26 4.08 1.81 4.92
C VAL A 26 3.33 2.33 3.70
N LEU A 27 3.80 2.06 2.47
CA LEU A 27 3.10 2.45 1.23
C LEU A 27 2.01 1.45 0.84
N GLY A 28 2.09 0.21 1.31
CA GLY A 28 1.04 -0.79 1.13
C GLY A 28 -0.18 -0.51 2.01
N PHE A 29 -1.34 -1.03 1.59
CA PHE A 29 -2.52 -1.06 2.47
C PHE A 29 -2.26 -1.94 3.70
N GLY A 30 -1.61 -3.09 3.50
CA GLY A 30 -1.01 -3.89 4.57
C GLY A 30 0.45 -3.50 4.78
N TYR A 31 0.93 -3.55 6.02
CA TYR A 31 2.32 -3.27 6.34
C TYR A 31 2.81 -4.10 7.54
N PHE A 32 4.10 -4.43 7.53
CA PHE A 32 4.79 -5.02 8.67
C PHE A 32 5.38 -3.90 9.55
N ALA A 33 4.82 -3.71 10.74
CA ALA A 33 5.16 -2.60 11.62
C ALA A 33 6.44 -2.84 12.44
N ALA A 34 6.86 -4.10 12.58
CA ALA A 34 8.10 -4.50 13.23
C ALA A 34 8.26 -3.95 14.67
N SER A 35 7.16 -3.77 15.44
CA SER A 35 7.23 -3.13 16.76
C SER A 35 8.08 -3.89 17.77
N ASN A 36 8.24 -5.20 17.57
CA ASN A 36 9.05 -6.08 18.43
C ASN A 36 10.39 -6.48 17.80
N GLY A 37 10.68 -6.00 16.59
CA GLY A 37 11.83 -6.44 15.79
C GLY A 37 11.40 -7.02 14.45
N THR A 38 12.38 -7.56 13.72
CA THR A 38 12.12 -8.25 12.45
C THR A 38 11.72 -9.69 12.70
N VAL A 39 10.89 -10.25 11.83
CA VAL A 39 10.64 -11.70 11.76
C VAL A 39 11.41 -12.30 10.58
N TYR A 40 11.99 -13.48 10.77
CA TYR A 40 12.66 -14.25 9.71
C TYR A 40 11.69 -15.23 9.05
N SER A 41 11.91 -15.58 7.78
CA SER A 41 11.04 -16.48 7.01
C SER A 41 10.74 -17.80 7.73
N GLY A 42 11.74 -18.48 8.26
CA GLY A 42 11.52 -19.72 9.01
C GLY A 42 10.68 -19.54 10.28
N SER A 43 10.86 -18.46 11.03
CA SER A 43 10.05 -18.17 12.23
C SER A 43 8.62 -17.80 11.88
N ALA A 44 8.44 -17.00 10.82
CA ALA A 44 7.14 -16.57 10.31
C ALA A 44 6.30 -17.75 9.80
N LEU A 45 6.93 -18.70 9.10
CA LEU A 45 6.24 -19.87 8.59
C LEU A 45 5.97 -20.92 9.67
N ASN A 46 6.87 -21.13 10.64
CA ASN A 46 6.68 -22.13 11.70
C ASN A 46 5.66 -21.71 12.78
N ASP A 47 5.47 -20.41 12.98
CA ASP A 47 4.41 -19.87 13.83
C ASP A 47 3.95 -18.52 13.26
N PRO A 48 2.87 -18.50 12.45
CA PRO A 48 2.38 -17.27 11.85
C PRO A 48 1.79 -16.29 12.89
N TYR A 49 1.69 -16.66 14.17
CA TYR A 49 1.28 -15.76 15.27
C TYR A 49 2.39 -15.57 16.32
N ASN A 50 3.66 -15.77 15.93
CA ASN A 50 4.79 -15.50 16.81
C ASN A 50 4.84 -14.02 17.26
N GLU A 51 5.59 -13.76 18.33
CA GLU A 51 5.64 -12.44 18.96
C GLU A 51 6.22 -11.31 18.09
N ASP A 52 7.00 -11.65 17.06
CA ASP A 52 7.56 -10.69 16.10
C ASP A 52 6.61 -10.42 14.93
N MET A 53 5.50 -11.16 14.80
CA MET A 53 4.52 -11.02 13.73
C MET A 53 3.57 -9.84 13.96
N ASP A 54 4.01 -8.64 13.59
CA ASP A 54 3.25 -7.38 13.71
C ASP A 54 2.76 -6.88 12.33
N VAL A 55 1.88 -7.66 11.70
CA VAL A 55 1.19 -7.28 10.45
C VAL A 55 -0.02 -6.42 10.78
N ARG A 56 -0.13 -5.27 10.12
CA ARG A 56 -1.22 -4.29 10.27
C ARG A 56 -1.76 -3.89 8.91
N TYR A 57 -2.90 -3.21 8.89
CA TYR A 57 -3.54 -2.80 7.64
C TYR A 57 -4.49 -1.62 7.79
N GLY A 58 -4.62 -0.82 6.73
CA GLY A 58 -5.72 0.11 6.50
C GLY A 58 -5.83 1.31 7.44
N ASP A 59 -4.84 1.56 8.30
CA ASP A 59 -4.84 2.61 9.31
C ASP A 59 -3.78 3.71 9.08
N PHE A 60 -3.16 3.76 7.89
CA PHE A 60 -2.22 4.81 7.51
C PHE A 60 -2.34 5.29 6.05
N LEU A 61 -1.51 4.82 5.12
CA LEU A 61 -1.58 5.30 3.73
C LEU A 61 -2.58 4.50 2.90
N ARG A 62 -3.29 5.21 2.03
CA ARG A 62 -4.20 4.64 1.03
C ARG A 62 -3.82 5.24 -0.31
N LEU A 63 -2.99 4.50 -1.04
CA LEU A 63 -2.45 4.92 -2.33
C LEU A 63 -3.15 4.18 -3.47
N PRO A 64 -3.32 4.83 -4.64
CA PRO A 64 -3.80 4.16 -5.84
C PRO A 64 -3.02 2.87 -6.11
N PHE A 65 -3.72 1.83 -6.58
CA PHE A 65 -3.17 0.49 -6.87
C PHE A 65 -2.65 -0.32 -5.66
N MET A 66 -2.65 0.24 -4.44
CA MET A 66 -2.08 -0.42 -3.24
C MET A 66 -3.11 -0.98 -2.25
N ASN A 67 -4.42 -0.93 -2.57
CA ASN A 67 -5.54 -1.18 -1.63
C ASN A 67 -5.63 -2.58 -1.00
N SER A 68 -4.91 -3.56 -1.56
CA SER A 68 -4.78 -4.92 -1.01
C SER A 68 -3.33 -5.39 -0.98
N VAL A 69 -2.40 -4.46 -1.18
CA VAL A 69 -0.98 -4.75 -1.33
C VAL A 69 -0.29 -4.63 0.02
N ILE A 70 0.52 -5.62 0.35
CA ILE A 70 1.57 -5.55 1.36
C ILE A 70 2.92 -5.61 0.66
N THR A 71 3.89 -4.83 1.15
CA THR A 71 5.22 -4.75 0.55
C THR A 71 6.28 -5.29 1.49
N ASP A 72 7.37 -5.81 0.95
CA ASP A 72 8.56 -6.16 1.73
C ASP A 72 9.84 -5.72 1.00
N SER A 73 10.86 -5.31 1.76
CA SER A 73 12.12 -4.78 1.26
C SER A 73 13.31 -5.66 1.68
N HIS A 74 14.50 -5.44 1.11
CA HIS A 74 15.71 -6.25 1.37
C HIS A 74 15.45 -7.75 1.17
N TYR A 75 14.73 -8.09 0.11
CA TYR A 75 14.01 -9.35 -0.02
C TYR A 75 14.90 -10.61 -0.13
N ASP A 76 16.17 -10.41 -0.48
CA ASP A 76 17.17 -11.44 -0.77
C ASP A 76 18.24 -11.64 0.31
N ASP A 77 18.48 -10.66 1.20
CA ASP A 77 19.43 -10.80 2.31
C ASP A 77 18.90 -10.24 3.66
N PRO A 78 18.46 -11.10 4.60
CA PRO A 78 18.25 -12.54 4.43
C PRO A 78 17.06 -12.82 3.49
N ASP A 79 16.86 -14.08 3.07
CA ASP A 79 15.67 -14.45 2.30
C ASP A 79 14.36 -14.14 3.05
N ARG A 80 13.51 -13.30 2.45
CA ARG A 80 12.24 -12.82 3.02
C ARG A 80 11.00 -13.36 2.32
N LYS A 81 11.15 -14.32 1.40
CA LYS A 81 10.01 -14.89 0.66
C LYS A 81 9.01 -15.53 1.60
N GLY A 82 9.49 -16.39 2.49
CA GLY A 82 8.63 -17.11 3.44
C GLY A 82 7.87 -16.19 4.40
N ARG A 83 8.52 -15.15 4.96
CA ARG A 83 7.82 -14.22 5.85
C ARG A 83 6.77 -13.39 5.10
N HIS A 84 7.05 -13.02 3.85
CA HIS A 84 6.10 -12.25 3.07
C HIS A 84 4.86 -13.08 2.74
N VAL A 85 5.03 -14.36 2.40
CA VAL A 85 3.92 -15.31 2.28
C VAL A 85 3.12 -15.38 3.59
N ALA A 86 3.77 -15.51 4.75
CA ALA A 86 3.08 -15.50 6.04
C ALA A 86 2.31 -14.19 6.30
N PHE A 87 2.83 -13.03 5.86
CA PHE A 87 2.10 -11.76 5.95
C PHE A 87 0.82 -11.78 5.13
N LEU A 88 0.90 -12.25 3.87
CA LEU A 88 -0.27 -12.42 3.01
C LEU A 88 -1.27 -13.39 3.66
N SER A 89 -0.80 -14.51 4.20
CA SER A 89 -1.64 -15.51 4.87
C SER A 89 -2.37 -14.92 6.07
N ARG A 90 -1.71 -14.11 6.91
CA ARG A 90 -2.36 -13.42 8.04
C ARG A 90 -3.44 -12.44 7.58
N LEU A 91 -3.19 -11.65 6.53
CA LEU A 91 -4.21 -10.74 5.97
C LEU A 91 -5.43 -11.49 5.41
N VAL A 92 -5.21 -12.64 4.77
CA VAL A 92 -6.29 -13.50 4.26
C VAL A 92 -7.07 -14.13 5.42
N THR A 93 -6.39 -14.80 6.36
CA THR A 93 -7.03 -15.57 7.43
C THR A 93 -7.73 -14.69 8.47
N ASP A 94 -7.09 -13.60 8.92
CA ASP A 94 -7.63 -12.77 10.01
C ASP A 94 -8.66 -11.75 9.52
N HIS A 95 -8.57 -11.33 8.26
CA HIS A 95 -9.30 -10.15 7.76
C HIS A 95 -10.06 -10.40 6.46
N GLY A 96 -9.93 -11.57 5.84
CA GLY A 96 -10.56 -11.86 4.55
C GLY A 96 -10.06 -10.98 3.41
N ILE A 97 -8.90 -10.34 3.58
CA ILE A 97 -8.29 -9.50 2.54
C ILE A 97 -7.62 -10.44 1.55
N ALA A 98 -8.04 -10.38 0.29
CA ALA A 98 -7.37 -11.09 -0.79
C ALA A 98 -6.06 -10.37 -1.14
N ALA A 99 -5.06 -10.61 -0.30
CA ALA A 99 -3.81 -9.88 -0.25
C ALA A 99 -2.93 -10.13 -1.48
N LEU A 100 -2.23 -9.07 -1.88
CA LEU A 100 -1.26 -9.01 -2.95
C LEU A 100 0.10 -8.61 -2.37
N GLY A 101 1.20 -9.05 -2.97
CA GLY A 101 2.55 -8.78 -2.47
C GLY A 101 3.42 -8.05 -3.48
N ILE A 102 4.23 -7.10 -3.02
CA ILE A 102 5.37 -6.55 -3.78
C ILE A 102 6.65 -6.69 -2.95
N GLY A 103 7.55 -7.58 -3.36
CA GLY A 103 8.85 -7.79 -2.74
C GLY A 103 9.96 -7.15 -3.55
N CYS A 104 10.85 -6.39 -2.90
CA CYS A 104 11.96 -5.69 -3.55
C CYS A 104 13.30 -6.13 -2.95
N ASN A 105 14.22 -6.66 -3.78
CA ASN A 105 15.61 -6.85 -3.38
C ASN A 105 16.27 -5.51 -3.00
N GLU A 106 17.42 -5.58 -2.34
CA GLU A 106 18.25 -4.38 -2.21
C GLU A 106 18.58 -3.77 -3.59
N TYR A 107 18.78 -2.44 -3.63
CA TYR A 107 19.09 -1.66 -4.84
C TYR A 107 18.01 -1.65 -5.94
N THR A 108 16.87 -2.30 -5.73
CA THR A 108 15.71 -2.18 -6.62
C THR A 108 14.75 -1.06 -6.22
N ALA A 109 13.99 -0.55 -7.19
CA ALA A 109 12.84 0.33 -6.95
C ALA A 109 11.66 -0.02 -7.87
N VAL A 110 10.44 0.18 -7.38
CA VAL A 110 9.21 0.03 -8.16
C VAL A 110 8.52 1.39 -8.23
N CYS A 111 8.31 1.90 -9.44
CA CYS A 111 7.59 3.14 -9.70
C CYS A 111 6.27 2.84 -10.39
N ILE A 112 5.15 3.15 -9.75
CA ILE A 112 3.81 2.91 -10.30
C ILE A 112 3.37 4.15 -11.07
N GLY A 113 3.10 3.98 -12.37
CA GLY A 113 2.57 5.04 -13.24
C GLY A 113 1.09 5.34 -12.96
N GLU A 114 0.60 6.47 -13.48
CA GLU A 114 -0.84 6.81 -13.44
C GLU A 114 -1.71 5.79 -14.20
N ASP A 115 -1.10 5.07 -15.14
CA ASP A 115 -1.71 3.98 -15.90
C ASP A 115 -1.80 2.66 -15.11
N GLY A 116 -1.19 2.59 -13.91
CA GLY A 116 -1.15 1.39 -13.08
C GLY A 116 -0.03 0.42 -13.43
N PHE A 117 0.85 0.75 -14.40
CA PHE A 117 2.00 -0.09 -14.69
C PHE A 117 3.12 0.13 -13.65
N ALA A 118 3.59 -0.96 -13.03
CA ALA A 118 4.65 -0.93 -12.03
C ALA A 118 6.03 -1.16 -12.68
N HIS A 119 6.77 -0.08 -12.91
CA HIS A 119 8.10 -0.09 -13.53
C HIS A 119 9.20 -0.50 -12.52
N CYS A 120 9.96 -1.54 -12.84
CA CYS A 120 11.04 -2.07 -12.01
C CYS A 120 12.41 -1.53 -12.44
N TYR A 121 13.04 -0.74 -11.55
CA TYR A 121 14.37 -0.16 -11.73
C TYR A 121 15.43 -0.92 -10.94
N GLY A 122 16.57 -1.16 -11.56
CA GLY A 122 17.74 -1.83 -10.99
C GLY A 122 18.91 -1.83 -11.98
N GLU A 123 19.93 -2.62 -11.72
CA GLU A 123 21.17 -2.69 -12.48
C GLU A 123 21.33 -4.04 -13.22
N TYR A 124 20.27 -4.83 -13.39
CA TYR A 124 20.34 -6.04 -14.21
C TYR A 124 20.79 -5.70 -15.65
N PRO A 125 21.69 -6.50 -16.28
CA PRO A 125 22.20 -7.81 -15.83
C PRO A 125 23.50 -7.76 -15.00
N GLN A 126 23.96 -6.59 -14.56
CA GLN A 126 25.18 -6.49 -13.77
C GLN A 126 25.03 -7.11 -12.38
N TYR A 127 23.86 -6.91 -11.76
CA TYR A 127 23.49 -7.48 -10.47
C TYR A 127 22.13 -8.18 -10.57
N GLN A 128 21.93 -9.22 -9.75
CA GLN A 128 20.66 -9.96 -9.70
C GLN A 128 19.67 -9.20 -8.80
N GLU A 129 19.13 -8.14 -9.37
CA GLU A 129 18.22 -7.20 -8.69
C GLU A 129 16.79 -7.49 -9.12
N GLN A 130 16.07 -8.23 -8.28
CA GLN A 130 14.75 -8.76 -8.62
C GLN A 130 13.63 -8.09 -7.83
N VAL A 131 12.48 -7.96 -8.48
CA VAL A 131 11.20 -7.55 -7.89
C VAL A 131 10.21 -8.68 -8.05
N TYR A 132 9.42 -8.94 -7.01
CA TYR A 132 8.47 -10.04 -6.92
C TYR A 132 7.06 -9.48 -6.77
N PHE A 133 6.13 -9.89 -7.63
CA PHE A 133 4.71 -9.56 -7.52
C PHE A 133 3.93 -10.83 -7.19
N LEU A 134 3.35 -10.91 -5.99
CA LEU A 134 2.66 -12.09 -5.49
C LEU A 134 1.15 -11.88 -5.59
N ARG A 135 0.45 -12.87 -6.16
CA ARG A 135 -1.02 -12.90 -6.22
C ARG A 135 -1.56 -14.29 -5.89
N PRO A 136 -2.82 -14.40 -5.42
CA PRO A 136 -3.50 -15.68 -5.35
C PRO A 136 -3.51 -16.39 -6.71
N THR A 137 -3.42 -17.71 -6.65
CA THR A 137 -3.52 -18.57 -7.83
C THR A 137 -4.92 -18.54 -8.46
N CYS A 138 -5.02 -19.01 -9.70
CA CYS A 138 -6.29 -19.23 -10.40
C CYS A 138 -7.09 -20.44 -9.92
N LEU A 139 -6.48 -21.26 -9.07
CA LEU A 139 -7.10 -22.47 -8.54
C LEU A 139 -8.01 -22.13 -7.36
N ASP A 140 -9.07 -22.92 -7.20
CA ASP A 140 -9.94 -22.87 -6.01
C ASP A 140 -9.19 -23.49 -4.82
N VAL A 141 -8.38 -22.66 -4.16
CA VAL A 141 -7.57 -23.03 -3.01
C VAL A 141 -8.23 -22.49 -1.74
N SER A 142 -8.32 -23.33 -0.72
CA SER A 142 -8.77 -22.92 0.60
C SER A 142 -7.92 -21.76 1.15
N ALA A 143 -8.52 -20.96 2.04
CA ALA A 143 -7.76 -19.99 2.81
C ALA A 143 -6.58 -20.67 3.56
N PRO A 144 -5.45 -19.99 3.75
CA PRO A 144 -4.32 -20.53 4.49
C PRO A 144 -4.72 -20.99 5.90
N ASP A 145 -4.18 -22.13 6.33
CA ASP A 145 -4.32 -22.62 7.71
C ASP A 145 -3.30 -21.90 8.60
N CYS A 146 -3.67 -20.71 9.08
CA CYS A 146 -2.88 -19.97 10.06
C CYS A 146 -3.42 -20.25 11.46
N GLN A 147 -2.62 -20.88 12.32
CA GLN A 147 -2.93 -21.04 13.74
C GLN A 147 -1.71 -20.74 14.61
N GLN A 148 -1.96 -20.27 15.83
CA GLN A 148 -0.87 -19.95 16.76
C GLN A 148 -0.08 -21.21 17.16
N GLY A 149 1.23 -21.15 16.99
CA GLY A 149 2.17 -22.23 17.34
C GLY A 149 2.08 -23.45 16.44
N ILE A 150 1.36 -23.37 15.31
CA ILE A 150 1.27 -24.41 14.29
C ILE A 150 1.95 -23.89 13.02
N PRO A 151 2.83 -24.68 12.39
CA PRO A 151 3.41 -24.31 11.09
C PRO A 151 2.32 -23.99 10.06
N LEU A 152 2.54 -22.93 9.30
CA LEU A 152 1.66 -22.49 8.24
C LEU A 152 1.53 -23.59 7.18
N ASP A 153 0.30 -23.82 6.73
CA ASP A 153 0.01 -24.61 5.54
C ASP A 153 -0.85 -23.76 4.59
N TRP A 154 -0.46 -23.69 3.33
CA TRP A 154 -1.24 -22.98 2.32
C TRP A 154 -1.08 -23.62 0.96
N GLY A 155 -2.16 -24.28 0.54
CA GLY A 155 -2.34 -24.76 -0.82
C GLY A 155 -1.90 -26.21 -1.02
N PHE A 156 -1.29 -26.50 -2.16
CA PHE A 156 -0.79 -27.82 -2.54
C PHE A 156 0.31 -27.65 -3.60
N GLU A 157 0.91 -28.75 -4.06
CA GLU A 157 1.96 -28.71 -5.08
C GLU A 157 1.58 -27.85 -6.31
N GLY A 158 2.31 -26.76 -6.51
CA GLY A 158 2.06 -25.80 -7.60
C GLY A 158 0.87 -24.86 -7.38
N GLY A 159 0.33 -24.75 -6.16
CA GLY A 159 -0.86 -23.97 -5.88
C GLY A 159 -0.83 -23.25 -4.54
N ALA A 160 -0.95 -21.92 -4.57
CA ALA A 160 -1.48 -21.02 -3.53
C ALA A 160 -1.31 -19.59 -4.05
N LEU A 161 -0.11 -19.32 -4.54
CA LEU A 161 0.29 -18.05 -5.13
C LEU A 161 0.89 -18.27 -6.51
N ASN A 162 0.57 -17.37 -7.44
CA ASN A 162 1.38 -17.14 -8.63
C ASN A 162 2.26 -15.91 -8.37
N VAL A 163 3.55 -16.01 -8.67
CA VAL A 163 4.53 -14.97 -8.38
C VAL A 163 5.23 -14.57 -9.68
N TYR A 164 5.13 -13.31 -10.05
CA TYR A 164 5.87 -12.76 -11.19
C TYR A 164 7.21 -12.21 -10.71
N VAL A 165 8.31 -12.77 -11.21
CA VAL A 165 9.67 -12.41 -10.83
C VAL A 165 10.31 -11.63 -11.96
N VAL A 166 10.67 -10.37 -11.71
CA VAL A 166 11.18 -9.43 -12.70
C VAL A 166 12.61 -9.04 -12.37
N ASP A 167 13.52 -9.26 -13.29
CA ASP A 167 14.86 -8.65 -13.23
C ASP A 167 14.75 -7.15 -13.54
N ALA A 168 15.06 -6.30 -12.55
CA ALA A 168 14.90 -4.86 -12.63
C ALA A 168 16.07 -4.19 -13.39
N THR A 169 15.76 -3.30 -14.32
CA THR A 169 16.74 -2.72 -15.27
C THR A 169 16.85 -1.21 -15.13
N GLU A 170 17.99 -0.63 -15.55
CA GLU A 170 18.24 0.81 -15.41
C GLU A 170 17.17 1.68 -16.13
N PRO A 171 16.67 1.29 -17.32
CA PRO A 171 15.59 2.04 -17.97
C PRO A 171 14.21 1.92 -17.32
N GLY A 172 13.99 0.98 -16.39
CA GLY A 172 12.67 0.71 -15.81
C GLY A 172 11.64 0.20 -16.82
N ASN A 173 12.08 -0.51 -17.86
CA ASN A 173 11.23 -0.94 -18.98
C ASN A 173 10.60 -2.33 -18.79
N ARG A 174 10.69 -2.87 -17.57
CA ARG A 174 10.16 -4.17 -17.15
C ARG A 174 9.24 -3.96 -15.94
N GLY A 175 8.30 -4.86 -15.71
CA GLY A 175 7.28 -4.64 -14.70
C GLY A 175 6.02 -5.47 -14.86
N LEU A 176 5.00 -5.14 -14.06
CA LEU A 176 3.68 -5.77 -14.08
C LEU A 176 2.58 -4.69 -14.12
N ASP A 177 1.50 -4.95 -14.85
CA ASP A 177 0.30 -4.14 -14.80
C ASP A 177 -0.52 -4.44 -13.51
N LEU A 178 -0.62 -3.46 -12.61
CA LEU A 178 -1.35 -3.61 -11.34
C LEU A 178 -2.87 -3.53 -11.50
N ASN A 179 -3.39 -3.24 -12.70
CA ASN A 179 -4.83 -3.30 -13.00
C ASN A 179 -5.33 -4.73 -13.22
N ASP A 180 -4.44 -5.67 -13.55
CA ASP A 180 -4.84 -7.07 -13.80
C ASP A 180 -4.00 -8.10 -13.03
N TRP A 181 -2.79 -7.72 -12.59
CA TRP A 181 -1.84 -8.59 -11.91
C TRP A 181 -1.50 -9.87 -12.71
N SER A 182 -1.46 -9.77 -14.03
CA SER A 182 -1.15 -10.85 -14.98
C SER A 182 -0.28 -10.39 -16.15
N THR A 183 -0.44 -9.16 -16.61
CA THR A 183 0.26 -8.64 -17.79
C THR A 183 1.64 -8.13 -17.41
N GLY A 184 2.67 -8.94 -17.64
CA GLY A 184 4.06 -8.66 -17.27
C GLY A 184 5.00 -8.43 -18.45
N ILE A 185 6.07 -7.66 -18.24
CA ILE A 185 7.17 -7.48 -19.20
C ILE A 185 8.52 -7.78 -18.53
N GLY A 186 9.27 -8.74 -19.09
CA GLY A 186 10.69 -8.96 -18.75
C GLY A 186 10.96 -9.74 -17.47
N GLY A 187 9.97 -10.53 -17.02
CA GLY A 187 10.07 -11.49 -15.92
C GLY A 187 9.39 -12.82 -16.25
N ASP A 188 9.49 -13.75 -15.31
CA ASP A 188 8.99 -15.12 -15.40
C ASP A 188 8.00 -15.42 -14.25
N TRP A 189 7.13 -16.40 -14.43
CA TRP A 189 6.13 -16.80 -13.43
C TRP A 189 6.59 -18.02 -12.61
N GLU A 190 6.27 -18.01 -11.33
CA GLU A 190 6.51 -19.11 -10.38
C GLU A 190 5.23 -19.46 -9.60
N ASN A 191 5.08 -20.72 -9.22
CA ASN A 191 4.07 -21.18 -8.27
C ASN A 191 4.70 -21.31 -6.89
N TRP A 192 4.08 -20.69 -5.89
CA TRP A 192 4.50 -20.80 -4.49
C TRP A 192 3.39 -21.41 -3.65
N TRP A 193 3.74 -22.24 -2.68
CA TRP A 193 2.85 -22.82 -1.69
C TRP A 193 3.62 -23.15 -0.40
N VAL A 194 2.93 -23.41 0.70
CA VAL A 194 3.57 -23.73 1.98
C VAL A 194 3.08 -25.08 2.48
N GLU A 195 4.00 -25.97 2.83
CA GLU A 195 3.72 -27.28 3.44
C GLU A 195 4.44 -27.35 4.80
N ASP A 196 3.69 -27.52 5.90
CA ASP A 196 4.24 -27.67 7.26
C ASP A 196 5.33 -26.63 7.63
N GLY A 197 5.09 -25.36 7.28
CA GLY A 197 6.02 -24.25 7.54
C GLY A 197 7.23 -24.16 6.60
N GLU A 198 7.27 -24.94 5.51
CA GLU A 198 8.29 -24.85 4.47
C GLU A 198 7.72 -24.22 3.19
N LEU A 199 8.38 -23.17 2.69
CA LEU A 199 8.02 -22.54 1.42
C LEU A 199 8.52 -23.39 0.25
N MET A 200 7.61 -23.76 -0.63
CA MET A 200 7.86 -24.50 -1.84
C MET A 200 7.69 -23.60 -3.06
N ILE A 201 8.59 -23.72 -4.04
CA ILE A 201 8.63 -22.89 -5.25
C ILE A 201 8.82 -23.79 -6.46
N SER A 202 8.06 -23.57 -7.53
CA SER A 202 8.27 -24.20 -8.84
C SER A 202 8.06 -23.20 -9.97
N GLU A 203 8.77 -23.39 -11.08
CA GLU A 203 8.61 -22.55 -12.28
C GLU A 203 7.25 -22.81 -12.96
N MET A 204 6.67 -21.76 -13.55
CA MET A 204 5.48 -21.85 -14.40
C MET A 204 5.88 -21.76 -15.88
N SER A 205 5.21 -22.57 -16.71
CA SER A 205 5.42 -22.52 -18.16
C SER A 205 4.61 -21.45 -18.88
N GLU A 206 3.55 -20.95 -18.25
CA GLU A 206 2.56 -20.04 -18.86
C GLU A 206 2.09 -19.01 -17.82
N GLU A 207 1.59 -17.88 -18.31
CA GLU A 207 1.01 -16.81 -17.48
C GLU A 207 -0.35 -17.24 -16.88
N PRO A 208 -0.74 -16.71 -15.70
CA PRO A 208 -2.05 -17.02 -15.12
C PRO A 208 -3.23 -16.50 -15.98
N GLU A 209 -4.11 -17.40 -16.43
CA GLU A 209 -5.23 -17.04 -17.34
C GLU A 209 -6.48 -16.45 -16.64
N CYS A 210 -6.43 -16.18 -15.34
CA CYS A 210 -7.58 -15.65 -14.61
C CYS A 210 -7.36 -14.23 -14.07
N SER A 211 -8.44 -13.45 -14.04
CA SER A 211 -8.47 -12.16 -13.34
C SER A 211 -8.39 -12.38 -11.83
N VAL A 212 -7.57 -11.58 -11.15
CA VAL A 212 -7.57 -11.58 -9.69
C VAL A 212 -8.84 -10.86 -9.20
N SER A 213 -9.70 -11.60 -8.49
CA SER A 213 -10.96 -11.05 -7.95
C SER A 213 -10.73 -9.88 -6.97
N SER A 214 -9.58 -9.84 -6.29
CA SER A 214 -9.17 -8.74 -5.39
C SER A 214 -8.88 -7.42 -6.11
N VAL A 215 -8.59 -7.48 -7.41
CA VAL A 215 -8.36 -6.30 -8.24
C VAL A 215 -9.69 -5.73 -8.74
N ASN A 216 -10.75 -6.55 -8.81
CA ASN A 216 -12.12 -6.12 -9.14
C ASN A 216 -12.99 -5.83 -7.91
N SER A 217 -12.57 -6.27 -6.72
CA SER A 217 -13.09 -5.75 -5.45
C SER A 217 -12.37 -4.46 -5.07
N VAL A 218 -11.93 -3.65 -6.05
CA VAL A 218 -11.86 -2.21 -5.83
C VAL A 218 -13.16 -1.89 -5.12
N ILE A 219 -13.07 -1.57 -3.83
CA ILE A 219 -14.07 -0.71 -3.25
C ILE A 219 -14.05 0.45 -4.22
N ASP A 220 -15.04 0.53 -5.09
CA ASP A 220 -15.21 1.63 -6.00
C ASP A 220 -15.23 2.86 -5.09
N PHE A 221 -14.09 3.55 -4.99
CA PHE A 221 -13.95 4.69 -4.11
C PHE A 221 -14.70 5.88 -4.68
N SER A 222 -15.41 5.73 -5.81
CA SER A 222 -16.49 6.65 -6.14
C SER A 222 -17.72 6.48 -5.22
N GLU A 223 -17.91 5.33 -4.56
CA GLU A 223 -19.01 5.13 -3.59
C GLU A 223 -18.63 5.49 -2.15
N LEU A 224 -17.34 5.47 -1.80
CA LEU A 224 -16.86 6.25 -0.65
C LEU A 224 -16.60 7.67 -1.16
N GLU A 225 -17.67 8.44 -1.39
CA GLU A 225 -17.58 9.89 -1.54
C GLU A 225 -17.00 10.47 -0.24
N MET A 226 -15.68 10.42 -0.10
CA MET A 226 -15.00 11.29 0.86
C MET A 226 -15.26 12.69 0.37
N GLU A 227 -16.12 13.39 1.09
CA GLU A 227 -16.44 14.74 0.70
C GLU A 227 -15.23 15.63 1.01
N PHE A 228 -14.91 16.53 0.10
CA PHE A 228 -13.74 17.39 0.21
C PHE A 228 -14.16 18.76 0.77
N ILE A 229 -13.29 19.36 1.58
CA ILE A 229 -13.46 20.76 1.99
C ILE A 229 -13.14 21.65 0.78
N GLU A 230 -14.13 22.32 0.19
CA GLU A 230 -13.83 23.30 -0.86
C GLU A 230 -13.28 24.58 -0.22
N ILE A 231 -12.17 25.09 -0.77
CA ILE A 231 -11.60 26.37 -0.33
C ILE A 231 -11.69 27.37 -1.47
N LYS A 232 -12.27 28.54 -1.20
CA LYS A 232 -12.35 29.65 -2.16
C LYS A 232 -11.55 30.84 -1.65
N ASN A 233 -10.63 31.30 -2.48
CA ASN A 233 -9.84 32.51 -2.22
C ASN A 233 -10.75 33.75 -2.20
N LEU A 234 -10.58 34.59 -1.19
CA LEU A 234 -11.17 35.92 -1.07
C LEU A 234 -10.04 36.95 -0.99
N SER A 235 -10.31 38.18 -1.45
CA SER A 235 -9.30 39.24 -1.47
C SER A 235 -8.74 39.54 -0.06
N GLY A 236 -7.42 39.59 0.07
CA GLY A 236 -6.75 40.09 1.29
C GLY A 236 -6.32 39.01 2.29
N GLY A 237 -6.12 37.76 1.87
CA GLY A 237 -5.72 36.64 2.74
C GLY A 237 -6.89 36.01 3.51
N ASP A 238 -8.11 36.29 3.07
CA ASP A 238 -9.34 35.68 3.55
C ASP A 238 -9.72 34.51 2.63
N PHE A 239 -10.41 33.49 3.15
CA PHE A 239 -10.99 32.44 2.31
C PHE A 239 -12.31 31.95 2.90
N SER A 240 -13.16 31.36 2.06
CA SER A 240 -14.29 30.56 2.54
C SER A 240 -13.93 29.07 2.47
N ILE A 241 -14.35 28.33 3.49
CA ILE A 241 -14.35 26.88 3.50
C ILE A 241 -15.79 26.40 3.38
N ARG A 242 -16.06 25.48 2.45
CA ARG A 242 -17.33 24.77 2.39
C ARG A 242 -17.15 23.40 3.01
N LEU A 243 -17.88 23.17 4.09
CA LEU A 243 -17.94 21.90 4.79
C LEU A 243 -19.17 21.14 4.30
N PRO A 244 -19.00 19.92 3.80
CA PRO A 244 -20.14 19.16 3.28
C PRO A 244 -20.86 18.39 4.41
N ILE A 245 -20.14 18.04 5.49
CA ILE A 245 -20.69 17.62 6.79
C ILE A 245 -20.16 18.45 7.96
N SER A 246 -20.90 18.42 9.09
CA SER A 246 -20.49 19.10 10.32
C SER A 246 -19.28 18.39 10.95
N THR A 247 -18.26 19.15 11.34
CA THR A 247 -17.04 18.59 11.92
C THR A 247 -16.26 19.65 12.69
N SER A 248 -15.30 19.20 13.50
CA SER A 248 -14.31 20.10 14.08
C SER A 248 -13.20 20.40 13.09
N ILE A 249 -12.91 21.68 12.87
CA ILE A 249 -11.86 22.14 11.94
C ILE A 249 -10.68 22.78 12.69
N THR A 250 -9.46 22.43 12.25
CA THR A 250 -8.22 23.09 12.67
C THR A 250 -7.38 23.46 11.46
N ILE A 251 -6.72 24.62 11.51
CA ILE A 251 -5.85 25.09 10.45
C ILE A 251 -4.42 25.03 10.97
N SER A 252 -3.54 24.35 10.23
CA SER A 252 -2.11 24.24 10.54
C SER A 252 -1.24 24.76 9.41
N ASP A 253 0.02 25.07 9.72
CA ASP A 253 1.04 25.27 8.68
C ASP A 253 1.47 23.93 8.06
N MET A 254 2.33 24.00 7.05
CA MET A 254 2.90 22.82 6.38
C MET A 254 3.78 21.94 7.29
N SER A 255 4.21 22.44 8.46
CA SER A 255 4.92 21.64 9.46
C SER A 255 3.97 20.89 10.41
N GLY A 256 2.66 21.09 10.27
CA GLY A 256 1.63 20.50 11.14
C GLY A 256 1.39 21.29 12.43
N ARG A 257 2.02 22.46 12.61
CA ARG A 257 1.75 23.32 13.77
C ARG A 257 0.40 24.00 13.57
N ILE A 258 -0.50 23.83 14.54
CA ILE A 258 -1.82 24.48 14.53
C ILE A 258 -1.64 25.99 14.63
N ILE A 259 -2.10 26.71 13.61
CA ILE A 259 -2.13 28.18 13.57
C ILE A 259 -3.47 28.68 14.12
N GLN A 260 -4.57 27.98 13.82
CA GLN A 260 -5.91 28.38 14.24
C GLN A 260 -6.79 27.15 14.50
N ASN A 261 -7.60 27.20 15.55
CA ASN A 261 -8.60 26.19 15.85
C ASN A 261 -9.99 26.82 15.68
N LEU A 262 -10.77 26.34 14.72
CA LEU A 262 -12.11 26.84 14.45
C LEU A 262 -13.19 26.12 15.28
N GLY A 263 -12.84 24.97 15.87
CA GLY A 263 -13.76 24.15 16.66
C GLY A 263 -14.81 23.47 15.80
N GLU A 264 -15.91 23.04 16.43
CA GLU A 264 -17.07 22.44 15.77
C GLU A 264 -17.76 23.44 14.85
N MET A 265 -17.93 23.06 13.59
CA MET A 265 -18.55 23.84 12.54
C MET A 265 -19.64 23.01 11.87
N SER A 266 -20.77 23.63 11.55
CA SER A 266 -21.85 22.94 10.83
C SER A 266 -21.47 22.71 9.37
N ALA A 267 -22.16 21.78 8.69
CA ALA A 267 -22.16 21.76 7.23
C ALA A 267 -22.57 23.13 6.65
N GLY A 268 -21.99 23.52 5.52
CA GLY A 268 -22.21 24.80 4.85
C GLY A 268 -20.92 25.60 4.60
N GLU A 269 -21.10 26.82 4.08
CA GLU A 269 -19.99 27.73 3.77
C GLU A 269 -19.68 28.64 4.95
N HIS A 270 -18.40 28.72 5.32
CA HIS A 270 -17.90 29.49 6.46
C HIS A 270 -16.76 30.39 6.04
N PHE A 271 -16.75 31.61 6.55
CA PHE A 271 -15.71 32.59 6.25
C PHE A 271 -14.61 32.52 7.31
N VAL A 272 -13.38 32.32 6.85
CA VAL A 272 -12.18 32.35 7.68
C VAL A 272 -11.41 33.63 7.35
N ARG A 273 -11.24 34.49 8.36
CA ARG A 273 -10.54 35.76 8.20
C ARG A 273 -9.11 35.70 8.70
N GLY A 274 -8.22 36.39 8.00
CA GLY A 274 -6.97 36.87 8.59
C GLY A 274 -5.83 35.87 8.66
N LEU A 275 -5.71 34.96 7.68
CA LEU A 275 -4.49 34.18 7.53
C LEU A 275 -3.51 34.96 6.65
N ASN A 276 -2.90 35.99 7.25
CA ASN A 276 -1.76 36.73 6.69
C ASN A 276 -0.48 35.88 6.71
N SER A 277 -0.54 34.62 6.27
CA SER A 277 0.64 33.79 6.08
C SER A 277 1.02 33.83 4.62
N ALA A 278 2.17 34.45 4.32
CA ALA A 278 2.87 34.20 3.06
C ALA A 278 3.29 32.72 3.02
N GLY A 279 2.39 31.83 2.58
CA GLY A 279 2.64 30.39 2.55
C GLY A 279 1.37 29.53 2.54
N CYS A 280 1.56 28.23 2.33
CA CYS A 280 0.48 27.24 2.35
C CYS A 280 0.02 26.90 3.78
N ILE A 281 -1.26 26.59 3.92
CA ILE A 281 -1.91 26.10 5.14
C ILE A 281 -2.60 24.76 4.86
N ILE A 282 -2.91 24.02 5.92
CA ILE A 282 -3.68 22.78 5.87
C ILE A 282 -4.95 23.00 6.70
N VAL A 283 -6.12 22.83 6.08
CA VAL A 283 -7.42 22.80 6.76
C VAL A 283 -7.73 21.35 7.10
N ASN A 284 -7.59 21.01 8.39
CA ASN A 284 -7.76 19.66 8.91
C ASN A 284 -9.19 19.47 9.46
N ALA A 285 -9.85 18.39 9.05
CA ALA A 285 -11.08 17.93 9.66
C ALA A 285 -10.81 16.82 10.68
N LYS A 286 -11.58 16.83 11.77
CA LYS A 286 -11.55 15.73 12.75
C LYS A 286 -12.30 14.48 12.27
N ASN A 287 -13.28 14.67 11.38
CA ASN A 287 -14.03 13.55 10.79
C ASN A 287 -13.17 12.88 9.72
N ARG A 288 -12.95 11.56 9.87
CA ARG A 288 -12.17 10.73 8.96
C ARG A 288 -12.83 10.51 7.59
N GLU A 289 -14.11 10.84 7.45
CA GLU A 289 -14.84 10.84 6.18
C GLU A 289 -14.53 12.07 5.31
N LEU A 290 -13.88 13.10 5.88
CA LEU A 290 -13.49 14.32 5.18
C LEU A 290 -11.99 14.34 4.92
N GLN A 291 -11.59 14.63 3.69
CA GLN A 291 -10.19 14.91 3.40
C GLN A 291 -9.79 16.31 3.89
N SER A 292 -8.70 16.39 4.63
CA SER A 292 -8.04 17.66 4.93
C SER A 292 -7.49 18.28 3.63
N VAL A 293 -7.61 19.60 3.48
CA VAL A 293 -7.25 20.28 2.24
C VAL A 293 -6.10 21.26 2.47
N VAL A 294 -5.08 21.17 1.62
CA VAL A 294 -3.98 22.12 1.61
C VAL A 294 -4.36 23.29 0.72
N TYR A 295 -4.24 24.51 1.24
CA TYR A 295 -4.46 25.76 0.53
C TYR A 295 -3.17 26.56 0.43
N CYS A 296 -2.87 27.08 -0.75
CA CYS A 296 -1.73 27.98 -0.96
C CYS A 296 -2.27 29.22 -1.71
N ASP A 297 -1.95 30.41 -1.21
CA ASP A 297 -2.15 31.66 -1.94
C ASP A 297 -1.19 31.79 -3.15
#